data_AF-A0A968V1R2-F1
#
_entry.id   AF-A0A968V1R2-F1
#
_cell.length_a   1.000
_cell.length_b   1.000
_cell.length_c   1.000
_cell.angle_alpha   90.00
_cell.angle_beta   90.00
_cell.angle_gamma   90.00
#
_symmetry.space_group_name_H-M   'P 1'
#
loop_
_entity.id
_entity.type
_entity.pdbx_description
1 polymer ?
#
loop_
_entity_poly.entity_id
_entity_poly.type
_entity_poly.pdbx_seq_one_letter_code
_entity_poly.pdbx_strand_id
1 'polypeptide(L)' 'MTADALATSCMVMGYEKAVEFIDAIPGAEAYFVYGSSDGKIKTNMTEGLKSLIKE' A
#
# COMPACT_ATOMS: atom_id res chain seq x y z
N MET A 1 -4.54 4.96 15.26
CA MET A 1 -5.86 4.97 14.57
C MET A 1 -5.74 5.30 13.09
N THR A 2 -5.01 6.35 12.67
CA THR A 2 -4.89 6.72 11.24
C THR A 2 -4.43 5.56 10.33
N ALA A 3 -3.38 4.83 10.71
CA ALA A 3 -2.90 3.69 9.92
C ALA A 3 -3.97 2.59 9.72
N ASP A 4 -4.80 2.33 10.74
CA ASP A 4 -5.86 1.32 10.70
C ASP A 4 -7.01 1.74 9.75
N ALA A 5 -7.40 3.01 9.80
CA ALA A 5 -8.39 3.57 8.88
C ALA A 5 -7.89 3.59 7.43
N LEU A 6 -6.62 3.94 7.22
CA LEU A 6 -5.99 3.92 5.89
C LEU A 6 -5.93 2.49 5.35
N ALA A 7 -5.49 1.51 6.15
CA ALA A 7 -5.44 0.11 5.75
C ALA A 7 -6.81 -0.43 5.33
N THR A 8 -7.85 -0.13 6.11
CA THR A 8 -9.25 -0.49 5.76
C THR A 8 -9.68 0.16 4.45
N SER A 9 -9.38 1.44 4.26
CA SER A 9 -9.72 2.18 3.05
C SER A 9 -9.02 1.58 1.82
N CYS A 10 -7.73 1.26 1.93
CA CYS A 10 -6.94 0.63 0.88
C CYS A 10 -7.52 -0.73 0.46
N MET A 11 -7.94 -1.56 1.41
CA MET A 11 -8.55 -2.87 1.12
C MET A 11 -9.87 -2.75 0.36
N VAL A 12 -10.68 -1.72 0.66
CA VAL A 12 -11.95 -1.46 -0.04
C VAL A 12 -11.73 -0.92 -1.46
N MET A 13 -10.73 -0.05 -1.65
CA MET A 13 -10.45 0.57 -2.95
C MET A 13 -9.82 -0.37 -3.97
N GLY A 14 -9.10 -1.38 -3.49
CA GLY A 14 -8.28 -2.25 -4.33
C GLY A 14 -6.92 -1.61 -4.65
N TYR A 15 -5.99 -2.44 -5.12
CA TYR A 15 -4.55 -2.10 -5.19
C TYR A 15 -4.25 -0.82 -5.98
N GLU A 16 -4.70 -0.71 -7.23
CA GLU A 16 -4.34 0.42 -8.11
C GLU A 16 -4.74 1.76 -7.50
N LYS A 17 -6.00 1.89 -7.05
CA LYS A 17 -6.51 3.10 -6.41
C LYS A 17 -5.89 3.36 -5.04
N ALA A 18 -5.56 2.30 -4.31
CA ALA A 18 -4.96 2.43 -2.99
C ALA A 18 -3.53 3.00 -3.07
N VAL A 19 -2.76 2.67 -4.11
CA VAL A 19 -1.43 3.28 -4.35
C VAL A 19 -1.56 4.78 -4.56
N GLU A 20 -2.42 5.21 -5.51
CA GLU A 20 -2.66 6.64 -5.79
C GLU A 20 -3.16 7.40 -4.54
N PHE A 21 -4.01 6.75 -3.75
CA PHE A 21 -4.55 7.33 -2.51
C PHE A 21 -3.48 7.56 -1.45
N ILE A 22 -2.58 6.59 -1.22
CA ILE A 22 -1.50 6.74 -0.22
C ILE A 22 -0.49 7.80 -0.69
N ASP A 23 -0.14 7.82 -1.98
CA ASP A 23 0.80 8.81 -2.53
C ASP A 23 0.28 10.25 -2.40
N ALA A 24 -1.04 10.44 -2.34
CA ALA A 24 -1.68 11.73 -2.14
C ALA A 24 -1.70 12.22 -0.67
N ILE A 25 -1.29 11.40 0.30
CA ILE A 25 -1.33 11.72 1.73
C ILE A 25 0.09 11.94 2.25
N PRO A 26 0.53 13.19 2.49
CA PRO A 26 1.86 13.48 2.99
C PRO A 26 2.18 12.73 4.30
N GLY A 27 3.28 11.97 4.29
CA GLY A 27 3.73 11.21 5.45
C GLY A 27 3.01 9.88 5.68
N ALA A 28 2.10 9.47 4.78
CA ALA A 28 1.59 8.12 4.76
C ALA A 28 2.52 7.21 3.95
N GLU A 29 2.80 6.04 4.49
CA GLU A 29 3.66 5.03 3.87
C GLU A 29 2.94 3.68 3.95
N ALA A 30 3.08 2.84 2.94
CA ALA A 30 2.35 1.58 2.85
C ALA A 30 3.19 0.45 2.22
N TYR A 31 2.94 -0.77 2.71
CA TYR A 31 3.38 -2.02 2.11
C TYR A 31 2.15 -2.73 1.56
N PHE A 32 2.05 -2.84 0.25
CA PHE A 32 0.97 -3.52 -0.45
C PHE A 32 1.34 -4.97 -0.75
N VAL A 33 0.46 -5.89 -0.38
CA VAL A 33 0.46 -7.28 -0.85
C VAL A 33 -0.81 -7.47 -1.68
N TYR A 34 -0.66 -7.85 -2.95
CA TYR A 34 -1.81 -7.93 -3.86
C TYR A 34 -1.71 -9.12 -4.82
N GLY A 35 -2.86 -9.61 -5.25
CA GLY A 35 -2.97 -10.61 -6.30
C GLY A 35 -2.87 -9.97 -7.68
N SER A 36 -2.02 -10.53 -8.53
CA SER A 36 -1.88 -10.16 -9.94
C SER A 36 -2.81 -11.02 -10.80
N SER A 37 -3.15 -10.53 -12.00
CA SER A 37 -4.04 -11.21 -12.95
C SER A 37 -3.54 -12.60 -13.38
N ASP A 38 -2.24 -12.88 -13.21
CA ASP A 38 -1.61 -14.18 -13.44
C ASP A 38 -1.69 -15.14 -12.24
N GLY A 39 -2.46 -14.78 -11.20
CA GLY A 39 -2.65 -15.58 -9.99
C GLY A 39 -1.47 -15.54 -9.01
N LYS A 40 -0.45 -14.70 -9.26
CA LYS A 40 0.71 -14.56 -8.38
C LYS A 40 0.49 -13.47 -7.35
N ILE A 41 1.09 -13.65 -6.17
CA ILE A 41 1.21 -12.60 -5.17
C ILE A 41 2.36 -11.68 -5.58
N LYS A 42 2.12 -10.37 -5.53
CA LYS A 42 3.12 -9.33 -5.75
C LYS A 42 3.13 -8.37 -4.56
N THR A 43 4.25 -7.70 -4.40
CA THR A 43 4.47 -6.71 -3.35
C THR A 43 4.82 -5.35 -3.96
N ASN A 44 4.45 -4.28 -3.29
CA ASN A 44 4.87 -2.91 -3.61
C ASN A 44 5.01 -2.12 -2.31
N MET A 45 6.01 -1.26 -2.22
CA MET A 45 6.26 -0.39 -1.08
C MET A 45 6.46 1.04 -1.55
N THR A 46 5.90 1.99 -0.80
CA THR A 46 6.24 3.41 -0.94
C THR A 46 7.72 3.64 -0.60
N GLU A 47 8.33 4.65 -1.23
CA GLU A 47 9.77 4.89 -1.13
C GLU A 47 10.24 5.20 0.30
N GLY A 48 9.44 5.94 1.07
CA GLY A 48 9.79 6.25 2.46
C GLY A 48 9.89 4.99 3.31
N LEU A 49 9.01 4.00 3.08
CA LEU A 49 9.02 2.73 3.79
C LEU A 49 10.23 1.85 3.47
N LYS A 50 10.70 1.84 2.21
CA LYS A 50 11.86 1.04 1.78
C LYS A 50 13.13 1.37 2.56
N SER A 51 13.27 2.61 3.02
CA SER A 51 14.43 3.05 3.81
C SER A 51 14.41 2.54 5.27
N LEU A 52 13.24 2.10 5.75
CA LEU A 52 12.99 1.75 7.16
C LEU A 52 12.98 0.25 7.40
N ILE A 53 12.75 -0.56 6.37
CA ILE A 53 12.51 -2.00 6.50
C ILE A 53 13.30 -2.76 5.44
N LYS A 54 13.91 -3.90 5.82
CA LYS A 54 14.46 -4.87 4.86
C LYS A 54 13.44 -5.96 4.61
N GLU A 55 13.25 -6.27 3.32
CA GLU A 55 12.44 -7.39 2.84
C GLU A 55 13.16 -8.73 3.03
#